data_AF-A0A0A7A7D7-F1
#
_entry.id   AF-A0A0A7A7D7-F1
#
_cell.length_a   1.000
_cell.length_b   1.000
_cell.length_c   1.000
_cell.angle_alpha   90.00
_cell.angle_beta   90.00
_cell.angle_gamma   90.00
#
_symmetry.space_group_name_H-M   'P 1'
#
loop_
_entity.id
_entity.type
_entity.pdbx_description
1 polymer ?
#
loop_
_entity_poly.entity_id
_entity_poly.type
_entity_poly.pdbx_seq_one_letter_code
_entity_poly.pdbx_strand_id
1 'polypeptide(L)'
;MQQVSVNFFNMWHTTRLSAFALIPGFLLDIEIIFLVVGFSFVHAKSGVESIICDYVHNQYTQLLFLVFLRLCFLEIIFCIVEFLL
;
A
#
# COMPACT_ATOMS: atom_id res chain seq x y z
N MET A 1 17.59 49.76 -8.24
CA MET A 1 16.72 48.57 -8.40
C MET A 1 17.39 47.63 -9.38
N GLN A 2 17.85 46.48 -8.91
CA GLN A 2 18.57 45.50 -9.72
C GLN A 2 17.55 44.76 -10.60
N GLN A 3 17.63 44.91 -11.92
CA GLN A 3 16.81 44.15 -12.86
C GLN A 3 17.20 42.67 -12.77
N VAL A 4 16.31 41.85 -12.24
CA VAL A 4 16.43 40.38 -12.33
C VAL A 4 16.22 40.02 -13.80
N SER A 5 17.28 39.68 -14.52
CA SER A 5 17.14 39.14 -15.88
C SER A 5 16.57 37.73 -15.79
N VAL A 6 15.28 37.58 -16.05
CA VAL A 6 14.64 36.27 -16.10
C VAL A 6 15.11 35.57 -17.37
N ASN A 7 15.91 34.51 -17.22
CA ASN A 7 16.40 33.73 -18.34
C ASN A 7 15.27 32.78 -18.80
N PHE A 8 14.35 33.30 -19.62
CA PHE A 8 13.10 32.65 -20.03
C PHE A 8 13.31 31.24 -20.60
N PHE A 9 14.39 31.03 -21.35
CA PHE A 9 14.75 29.72 -21.89
C PHE A 9 15.00 28.69 -20.78
N ASN A 10 15.81 29.06 -19.77
CA ASN A 10 16.06 28.19 -18.61
C ASN A 10 14.77 27.93 -17.85
N MET A 11 13.98 28.97 -17.56
CA MET A 11 12.72 28.82 -16.82
C MET A 11 11.73 27.88 -17.53
N TRP A 12 11.64 27.98 -18.86
CA TRP A 12 10.81 27.09 -19.69
C TRP A 12 11.25 25.62 -19.60
N HIS A 13 12.55 25.36 -19.73
CA HIS A 13 13.09 24.00 -19.62
C HIS A 13 12.97 23.44 -18.22
N THR A 14 13.28 24.22 -17.18
CA THR A 14 13.18 23.80 -15.78
C THR A 14 11.74 23.44 -15.40
N THR A 15 10.75 24.22 -15.87
CA THR A 15 9.32 23.98 -15.58
C THR A 15 8.81 22.67 -16.21
N ARG A 16 9.30 22.33 -17.42
CA ARG A 16 8.94 21.05 -18.05
C ARG A 16 9.67 19.87 -17.41
N LEU A 17 10.95 20.05 -17.07
CA LEU A 17 11.72 19.01 -16.39
C LEU A 17 11.13 18.67 -15.02
N SER A 18 10.63 19.67 -14.27
CA SER A 18 9.95 19.44 -13.00
C SER A 18 8.65 18.66 -13.19
N ALA A 19 7.88 18.93 -14.25
CA ALA A 19 6.68 18.15 -14.56
C ALA A 19 7.01 16.69 -14.89
N PHE A 20 8.10 16.42 -15.61
CA PHE A 20 8.57 15.06 -15.86
C PHE A 20 9.07 14.35 -14.60
N ALA A 21 9.69 15.09 -13.67
CA ALA A 21 10.15 14.55 -12.39
C ALA A 21 9.00 14.18 -11.42
N LEU A 22 7.81 14.78 -11.58
CA LEU A 22 6.64 14.44 -10.77
C LEU A 22 6.08 13.03 -11.08
N ILE A 23 6.21 12.57 -12.32
CA ILE A 23 5.68 11.26 -12.75
C ILE A 23 6.33 10.10 -11.99
N PRO A 24 7.66 9.94 -11.93
CA PRO A 24 8.27 8.87 -11.16
C PRO A 24 8.06 9.03 -9.65
N GLY A 25 7.99 10.26 -9.13
CA GLY A 25 7.67 10.50 -7.72
C GLY A 25 6.28 9.96 -7.36
N PHE A 26 5.27 10.29 -8.16
CA PHE A 26 3.90 9.80 -7.99
C PHE A 26 3.80 8.27 -8.07
N LEU A 27 4.53 7.64 -9.00
CA LEU A 27 4.56 6.18 -9.12
C LEU A 27 5.19 5.52 -7.89
N LEU A 28 6.31 6.05 -7.38
CA LEU A 28 6.94 5.56 -6.16
C LEU A 28 6.03 5.68 -4.94
N ASP A 29 5.30 6.80 -4.81
CA ASP A 29 4.36 7.01 -3.72
C ASP A 29 3.25 5.95 -3.73
N ILE A 30 2.70 5.65 -4.90
CA ILE A 30 1.70 4.57 -5.08
C ILE A 30 2.29 3.21 -4.71
N GLU A 31 3.48 2.89 -5.20
CA GLU A 31 4.16 1.62 -4.89
C GLU A 31 4.37 1.43 -3.39
N ILE A 32 4.79 2.49 -2.68
CA ILE A 32 5.00 2.46 -1.23
C ILE A 32 3.67 2.19 -0.51
N ILE A 33 2.57 2.81 -0.93
CA ILE A 33 1.25 2.55 -0.35
C ILE A 33 0.88 1.08 -0.50
N PHE A 34 0.97 0.53 -1.72
CA PHE A 34 0.65 -0.88 -1.96
C PHE A 34 1.57 -1.83 -1.19
N LEU A 35 2.86 -1.51 -1.08
CA LEU A 35 3.83 -2.28 -0.30
C LEU A 35 3.45 -2.32 1.19
N VAL A 36 3.18 -1.16 1.80
CA VAL A 36 2.83 -1.06 3.22
C VAL A 36 1.51 -1.76 3.51
N VAL A 37 0.49 -1.55 2.68
CA VAL A 37 -0.83 -2.20 2.84
C VAL A 37 -0.68 -3.71 2.69
N GLY A 38 -0.04 -4.18 1.61
CA GLY A 38 0.17 -5.60 1.36
C GLY A 38 0.98 -6.28 2.48
N PHE A 39 2.05 -5.65 2.94
CA PHE A 39 2.86 -6.19 4.03
C PHE A 39 2.07 -6.25 5.34
N SER A 40 1.28 -5.22 5.66
CA SER A 40 0.42 -5.20 6.85
C SER A 40 -0.60 -6.34 6.82
N PHE A 41 -1.17 -6.64 5.65
CA PHE A 41 -2.07 -7.78 5.45
C PHE A 41 -1.40 -9.11 5.71
N VAL A 42 -0.24 -9.34 5.09
CA VAL A 42 0.51 -10.59 5.27
C VAL A 42 0.93 -10.75 6.73
N HIS A 43 1.42 -9.68 7.34
CA HIS A 43 1.82 -9.67 8.75
C HIS A 43 0.66 -10.02 9.68
N ALA A 44 -0.49 -9.34 9.53
CA ALA A 44 -1.66 -9.59 10.34
C ALA A 44 -2.19 -11.01 10.17
N LYS A 45 -2.29 -11.51 8.92
CA LYS A 45 -2.73 -12.87 8.64
C LYS A 45 -1.83 -13.90 9.31
N SER A 46 -0.52 -13.77 9.11
CA SER A 46 0.46 -14.67 9.71
C SER A 46 0.42 -14.63 11.23
N GLY A 47 0.27 -13.44 11.83
CA GLY A 47 0.19 -13.29 13.28
C GLY A 47 -1.03 -14.02 13.86
N VAL A 48 -2.20 -13.89 13.24
CA VAL A 48 -3.41 -14.58 13.70
C VAL A 48 -3.32 -16.09 13.42
N GLU A 49 -2.76 -16.52 12.27
CA GLU A 49 -2.49 -17.94 12.01
C GLU A 49 -1.59 -18.55 13.10
N SER A 50 -0.53 -17.85 13.51
CA SER A 50 0.33 -18.30 14.62
C SER A 50 -0.44 -18.41 15.94
N ILE A 51 -1.25 -17.41 16.31
CA ILE A 51 -2.07 -17.47 17.53
C ILE A 51 -3.01 -18.68 17.50
N ILE A 52 -3.68 -18.94 16.38
CA ILE A 52 -4.57 -20.10 16.24
C ILE A 52 -3.78 -21.39 16.43
N CYS A 53 -2.61 -21.52 15.80
CA CYS A 53 -1.77 -22.70 15.91
C CYS A 53 -1.21 -22.92 17.33
N ASP A 54 -0.88 -21.85 18.04
CA ASP A 54 -0.27 -21.94 19.38
C ASP A 54 -1.32 -22.26 20.46
N TYR A 55 -2.54 -21.73 20.35
CA TYR A 55 -3.54 -21.78 21.42
C TYR A 55 -4.73 -22.70 21.15
N VAL A 56 -4.98 -23.13 19.90
CA VAL A 56 -6.13 -23.99 19.57
C VAL A 56 -5.66 -25.43 19.34
N HIS A 57 -5.80 -26.26 20.37
CA HIS A 57 -5.31 -27.64 20.33
C HIS A 57 -6.29 -28.65 19.71
N ASN A 58 -7.58 -28.31 19.59
CA ASN A 58 -8.54 -29.16 18.90
C ASN A 58 -8.42 -28.93 17.38
N GLN A 59 -8.06 -29.99 16.65
CA GLN A 59 -7.82 -29.92 15.20
C GLN A 59 -9.02 -29.43 14.39
N TYR A 60 -10.25 -29.81 14.77
CA TYR A 60 -11.46 -29.37 14.08
C TYR A 60 -11.76 -27.90 14.34
N THR A 61 -11.59 -27.44 15.58
CA THR A 61 -11.73 -26.04 15.94
C THR A 61 -10.64 -25.18 15.29
N GLN A 62 -9.41 -25.67 15.23
CA GLN A 62 -8.30 -25.01 14.55
C GLN A 62 -8.59 -24.83 13.07
N LEU A 63 -9.04 -25.90 12.40
CA LEU A 63 -9.44 -25.85 10.99
C LEU A 63 -10.56 -24.84 10.76
N LEU A 64 -11.59 -24.83 11.62
CA LEU A 64 -12.70 -23.88 11.55
C LEU A 64 -12.20 -22.43 11.66
N PHE A 65 -11.32 -22.14 12.61
CA PHE A 65 -10.74 -20.80 12.76
C PHE A 65 -9.88 -20.40 11.57
N LEU A 66 -9.09 -21.32 10.99
CA LEU A 66 -8.30 -21.03 9.80
C LEU A 66 -9.18 -20.73 8.58
N VAL A 67 -10.33 -21.42 8.44
CA VAL A 67 -11.32 -21.12 7.41
C VAL A 67 -11.93 -19.73 7.63
N PHE A 68 -12.37 -19.41 8.85
CA PHE A 68 -12.90 -18.09 9.15
C PHE A 68 -11.87 -16.99 8.97
N LEU A 69 -10.61 -17.23 9.31
CA LEU A 69 -9.54 -16.27 9.07
C LEU A 69 -9.38 -15.98 7.58
N ARG A 70 -9.40 -17.01 6.72
CA ARG A 70 -9.33 -16.84 5.26
C ARG A 70 -10.52 -16.04 4.72
N LEU A 71 -11.74 -16.34 5.18
CA LEU A 71 -12.94 -15.62 4.77
C LEU A 71 -12.91 -14.16 5.23
N CYS A 72 -12.50 -13.92 6.48
CA CYS A 72 -12.37 -12.57 7.02
C CYS A 72 -11.34 -11.75 6.22
N PHE A 73 -10.17 -12.31 5.92
CA PHE A 73 -9.17 -11.62 5.11
C PHE A 73 -9.65 -11.34 3.67
N LEU A 74 -10.41 -12.27 3.08
CA LEU A 74 -11.03 -12.06 1.77
C LEU A 74 -12.05 -10.91 1.82
N GLU A 75 -12.88 -10.85 2.86
CA GLU A 75 -13.83 -9.74 3.06
C GLU A 75 -13.12 -8.40 3.21
N ILE A 76 -12.04 -8.31 4.00
CA ILE A 76 -11.29 -7.06 4.16
C ILE A 76 -10.69 -6.63 2.81
N ILE A 77 -10.19 -7.56 1.98
CA ILE A 77 -9.72 -7.24 0.63
C ILE A 77 -10.86 -6.66 -0.22
N PHE A 78 -12.05 -7.28 -0.19
CA PHE A 78 -13.21 -6.75 -0.90
C PHE A 78 -13.58 -5.35 -0.43
N CYS A 79 -13.65 -5.10 0.88
CA CYS A 79 -13.92 -3.77 1.43
C CYS A 79 -12.89 -2.72 0.99
N ILE A 80 -11.60 -3.09 0.91
CA ILE A 80 -10.56 -2.17 0.43
C ILE A 80 -10.70 -1.88 -1.05
N VAL A 81 -10.99 -2.89 -1.87
CA VAL A 81 -11.22 -2.69 -3.30
C VAL A 81 -12.45 -1.81 -3.52
N GLU A 82 -13.53 -2.04 -2.79
CA GLU A 82 -14.73 -1.20 -2.82
C GLU A 82 -14.46 0.24 -2.35
N PHE A 83 -13.61 0.42 -1.34
CA PHE A 83 -13.21 1.75 -0.90
C PHE A 83 -12.37 2.52 -1.94
N LEU A 84 -11.57 1.80 -2.74
CA LEU A 84 -10.67 2.39 -3.74
C LEU A 84 -11.33 2.64 -5.11
N LEU A 85 -12.41 1.93 -5.44
CA LEU A 85 -13.13 1.99 -6.72
C LEU A 85 -14.32 2.97 -6.67
#